data_AF-A0A836TWN5-F1
#
_entry.id   AF-A0A836TWN5-F1
#
_cell.length_a   1.000
_cell.length_b   1.000
_cell.length_c   1.000
_cell.angle_alpha   90.00
_cell.angle_beta   90.00
_cell.angle_gamma   90.00
#
_symmetry.space_group_name_H-M   'P 1'
#
loop_
_entity.id
_entity.type
_entity.pdbx_description
1 polymer ?
#
loop_
_entity_poly.entity_id
_entity_poly.type
_entity_poly.pdbx_seq_one_letter_code
_entity_poly.pdbx_strand_id
1 'polypeptide(L)'
;MIKAGKVLTASFDGPAVVNTFTTCQPEHGVADDAARRQAKHAAESRAFPIMVYDPRKGDTLRERLSLQGNPGQKDDWYTIKKTGEVIDFVSFARSEGRFAKHFDSDGKPSDALLAAQDDRLANWHLLQEMAGLR
;
A
#
# COMPACT_ATOMS: atom_id res chain seq x y z
N MET A 1 -26.54 7.77 -7.23
CA MET A 1 -26.48 6.79 -6.12
C MET A 1 -25.38 5.79 -6.41
N ILE A 2 -24.24 5.89 -5.73
CA ILE A 2 -23.15 4.90 -5.84
C ILE A 2 -23.39 3.87 -4.72
N LYS A 3 -23.87 2.68 -5.06
CA LYS A 3 -23.87 1.53 -4.15
C LYS A 3 -22.45 0.95 -4.11
N ALA A 4 -21.55 1.60 -3.39
CA ALA A 4 -20.33 0.95 -2.95
C ALA A 4 -20.74 -0.06 -1.86
N GLY A 5 -20.51 -1.35 -2.10
CA GLY A 5 -20.71 -2.39 -1.09
C GLY A 5 -19.84 -2.09 0.13
N LYS A 6 -20.45 -1.43 1.12
CA LYS A 6 -19.81 -0.97 2.35
C LYS A 6 -19.55 -2.19 3.22
N VAL A 7 -18.34 -2.75 3.14
CA VAL A 7 -17.79 -3.54 4.24
C VAL A 7 -17.46 -2.51 5.32
N LEU A 8 -18.43 -2.19 6.17
CA LEU A 8 -18.19 -1.39 7.35
C LEU A 8 -17.76 -2.35 8.46
N THR A 9 -16.52 -2.21 8.91
CA THR A 9 -16.03 -2.92 10.10
C THR A 9 -16.95 -2.69 11.30
N ALA A 10 -17.46 -1.47 11.45
CA ALA A 10 -18.43 -1.10 12.49
C ALA A 10 -19.81 -1.81 12.37
N SER A 11 -20.15 -2.39 11.22
CA SER A 11 -21.41 -3.12 11.02
C SER A 11 -21.20 -4.64 10.97
N PHE A 12 -20.01 -5.13 11.32
CA PHE A 12 -19.76 -6.56 11.41
C PHE A 12 -20.20 -7.05 12.78
N ASP A 13 -21.06 -8.07 12.79
CA ASP A 13 -21.55 -8.69 14.02
C ASP A 13 -20.53 -9.72 14.53
N GLY A 14 -19.39 -9.21 14.98
CA GLY A 14 -18.23 -10.01 15.38
C GLY A 14 -16.96 -9.17 15.54
N PRO A 15 -15.82 -9.82 15.86
CA PRO A 15 -14.55 -9.12 16.00
C PRO A 15 -14.11 -8.51 14.66
N ALA A 16 -13.73 -7.24 14.69
CA ALA A 16 -13.22 -6.53 13.53
C ALA A 16 -11.87 -5.87 13.85
N VAL A 17 -10.94 -5.92 12.90
CA VAL A 17 -9.63 -5.28 13.00
C VAL A 17 -9.53 -4.21 11.93
N VAL A 18 -9.07 -3.02 12.32
CA VAL A 18 -8.72 -1.93 11.40
C VAL A 18 -7.26 -1.58 11.64
N ASN A 19 -6.42 -1.87 10.65
CA ASN A 19 -5.04 -1.42 10.63
C ASN A 19 -4.94 -0.17 9.76
N THR A 20 -4.56 0.96 10.35
CA THR A 20 -4.53 2.27 9.67
C THR A 20 -3.11 2.78 9.58
N PHE A 21 -2.67 3.13 8.38
CA PHE A 21 -1.44 3.89 8.20
C PHE A 21 -1.64 5.33 8.70
N THR A 22 -0.82 5.73 9.67
CA THR A 22 -0.80 7.08 10.21
C THR A 22 0.60 7.66 10.02
N THR A 23 0.72 8.68 9.18
CA THR A 23 1.97 9.41 9.03
C THR A 23 2.28 10.17 10.31
N CYS A 24 3.52 10.07 10.79
CA CYS A 24 4.01 10.84 11.91
C CYS A 24 5.10 11.78 11.41
N GLN A 25 4.83 13.08 11.36
CA GLN A 25 5.66 14.06 10.67
C GLN A 25 7.11 14.13 11.20
N PRO A 26 7.33 14.21 12.53
CA PRO A 26 8.70 14.22 13.07
C PRO A 26 9.44 12.91 12.78
N GLU A 27 8.81 11.78 13.08
CA GLU A 27 9.42 10.45 13.07
C GLU A 27 9.63 9.92 11.65
N HIS A 28 8.74 10.27 10.72
CA HIS A 28 8.91 9.93 9.31
C HIS A 28 9.78 10.95 8.59
N GLY A 29 10.01 12.13 9.17
CA GLY A 29 10.77 13.22 8.56
C GLY A 29 10.07 13.77 7.32
N VAL A 30 8.80 14.15 7.46
CA VAL A 30 7.97 14.74 6.39
C VAL A 30 7.38 16.07 6.84
N ALA A 31 6.91 16.89 5.90
CA ALA A 31 6.30 18.19 6.23
C ALA A 31 4.97 18.05 7.01
N ASP A 32 4.64 19.06 7.80
CA ASP A 32 3.44 19.11 8.65
C ASP A 32 2.13 18.88 7.88
N ASP A 33 2.05 19.39 6.64
CA ASP A 33 0.89 19.27 5.75
C ASP A 33 0.85 17.98 4.90
N ALA A 34 1.85 17.10 5.05
CA ALA A 34 2.07 15.99 4.12
C ALA A 34 1.24 14.74 4.42
N ALA A 35 0.52 14.67 5.54
CA ALA A 35 -0.13 13.45 6.02
C ALA A 35 -1.01 12.76 4.96
N ARG A 36 -1.90 13.51 4.30
CA ARG A 36 -2.77 12.95 3.25
C ARG A 36 -1.97 12.46 2.04
N ARG A 37 -0.93 13.21 1.65
CA ARG A 37 -0.08 12.85 0.51
C ARG A 37 0.69 11.56 0.81
N GLN A 38 1.24 11.41 2.01
CA GLN A 38 1.96 10.20 2.40
C GLN A 38 1.06 8.99 2.59
N ALA A 39 -0.15 9.15 3.12
CA ALA A 39 -1.11 8.04 3.15
C ALA A 39 -1.46 7.54 1.75
N LYS A 40 -1.61 8.45 0.78
CA LYS A 40 -1.84 8.09 -0.62
C LYS A 40 -0.60 7.41 -1.24
N HIS A 41 0.59 7.98 -1.02
CA HIS A 41 1.85 7.43 -1.53
C HIS A 41 2.14 6.04 -0.97
N ALA A 42 1.81 5.78 0.29
CA ALA A 42 1.98 4.47 0.92
C ALA A 42 1.14 3.37 0.24
N ALA A 43 -0.09 3.69 -0.17
CA ALA A 43 -0.94 2.76 -0.93
C ALA A 43 -0.48 2.59 -2.39
N GLU A 44 -0.04 3.69 -3.04
CA GLU A 44 0.45 3.68 -4.42
C GLU A 44 1.74 2.86 -4.57
N SER A 45 2.64 2.95 -3.60
CA SER A 45 3.97 2.30 -3.57
C SER A 45 4.00 0.89 -2.96
N ARG A 46 2.85 0.33 -2.57
CA ARG A 46 2.76 -0.93 -1.80
C ARG A 46 3.48 -0.91 -0.45
N ALA A 47 3.91 0.24 0.06
CA ALA A 47 4.42 0.36 1.42
C ALA A 47 3.35 0.00 2.46
N PHE A 48 2.09 0.34 2.17
CA PHE A 48 0.91 -0.04 2.96
C PHE A 48 -0.29 -0.28 2.02
N PRO A 49 -0.41 -1.47 1.40
CA PRO A 49 -1.49 -1.77 0.47
C PRO A 49 -2.83 -1.86 1.18
N ILE A 50 -3.90 -1.44 0.49
CA ILE A 50 -5.28 -1.51 1.01
C ILE A 50 -5.80 -2.93 0.84
N MET A 51 -6.26 -3.55 1.91
CA MET A 51 -6.96 -4.84 1.83
C MET A 51 -8.20 -4.83 2.70
N VAL A 52 -9.25 -5.49 2.19
CA VAL A 52 -10.49 -5.72 2.93
C VAL A 52 -10.78 -7.21 2.89
N TYR A 53 -10.80 -7.85 4.06
CA TYR A 53 -11.25 -9.22 4.22
C TYR A 53 -12.63 -9.21 4.89
N ASP A 54 -13.66 -9.73 4.21
CA ASP A 54 -15.01 -9.88 4.76
C ASP A 54 -15.43 -11.35 4.71
N PRO A 55 -15.51 -12.05 5.85
CA PRO A 55 -15.84 -13.47 5.88
C PRO A 55 -17.26 -13.78 5.37
N ARG A 56 -18.15 -12.78 5.24
CA ARG A 56 -19.53 -12.95 4.78
C ARG A 56 -19.67 -13.03 3.26
N LYS A 57 -18.60 -12.74 2.51
CA LYS A 57 -18.67 -12.59 1.04
C LYS A 57 -18.61 -13.90 0.24
N GLY A 58 -18.42 -15.04 0.88
CA GLY A 58 -18.35 -16.34 0.22
C GLY A 58 -17.63 -17.36 1.08
N ASP A 59 -17.19 -18.46 0.48
CA ASP A 59 -16.55 -19.58 1.17
C ASP A 59 -15.04 -19.62 0.97
N THR A 60 -14.53 -18.97 -0.08
CA THR A 60 -13.12 -18.96 -0.45
C THR A 60 -12.40 -17.66 -0.06
N LEU A 61 -11.07 -17.71 0.08
CA LEU A 61 -10.25 -16.51 0.28
C LEU A 61 -10.44 -15.49 -0.86
N ARG A 62 -10.56 -15.97 -2.10
CA ARG A 62 -10.79 -15.14 -3.30
C ARG A 62 -12.06 -14.30 -3.21
N GLU A 63 -13.13 -14.85 -2.65
CA GLU A 63 -14.40 -14.13 -2.49
C GLU A 63 -14.36 -13.14 -1.31
N ARG A 64 -13.58 -13.48 -0.28
CA ARG A 64 -13.52 -12.72 0.98
C ARG A 64 -12.51 -11.58 0.95
N LEU A 65 -11.42 -11.71 0.20
CA LEU A 65 -10.34 -10.71 0.10
C LEU A 65 -10.54 -9.78 -1.11
N SER A 66 -10.51 -8.48 -0.86
CA SER A 66 -10.55 -7.44 -1.89
C SER A 66 -9.36 -6.49 -1.77
N LEU A 67 -8.74 -6.20 -2.91
CA LEU A 67 -7.69 -5.18 -3.06
C LEU A 67 -8.23 -3.87 -3.67
N GLN A 68 -9.56 -3.70 -3.66
CA GLN A 68 -10.19 -2.49 -4.16
C GLN A 68 -9.73 -1.27 -3.37
N GLY A 69 -9.31 -0.22 -4.08
CA GLY A 69 -8.75 1.00 -3.49
C GLY A 69 -7.28 1.20 -3.82
N ASN A 70 -6.55 0.11 -4.14
CA ASN A 70 -5.20 0.22 -4.70
C ASN A 70 -5.27 0.54 -6.20
N PRO A 71 -4.37 1.40 -6.72
CA PRO A 71 -4.22 1.58 -8.16
C PRO A 71 -3.35 0.46 -8.75
N GLY A 72 -3.54 0.18 -10.04
CA GLY A 72 -2.77 -0.84 -10.78
C GLY A 72 -2.86 -2.22 -10.15
N GLN A 73 -4.07 -2.72 -9.81
CA GLN A 73 -4.22 -3.93 -8.97
C GLN A 73 -3.58 -5.19 -9.55
N LYS A 74 -3.38 -5.24 -10.88
CA LYS A 74 -2.75 -6.36 -11.59
C LYS A 74 -1.28 -6.09 -11.94
N ASP A 75 -0.81 -4.88 -11.70
CA ASP A 75 0.55 -4.46 -11.98
C ASP A 75 1.41 -4.66 -10.72
N ASP A 76 2.70 -4.91 -10.92
CA ASP A 76 3.69 -4.97 -9.84
C ASP A 76 3.75 -3.62 -9.11
N TRP A 77 3.88 -2.54 -9.87
CA TRP A 77 3.94 -1.17 -9.39
C TRP A 77 2.94 -0.28 -10.11
N TYR A 78 2.42 0.72 -9.40
CA TYR A 78 1.52 1.69 -10.02
C TYR A 78 2.29 2.65 -10.93
N THR A 79 1.81 2.81 -12.16
CA THR A 79 2.34 3.82 -13.10
C THR A 79 1.36 4.99 -13.24
N ILE A 80 1.82 6.21 -12.99
CA ILE A 80 1.04 7.43 -13.19
C ILE A 80 0.83 7.65 -14.69
N LYS A 81 -0.40 7.43 -15.17
CA LYS A 81 -0.73 7.51 -16.61
C LYS A 81 -0.33 8.82 -17.30
N LYS A 82 -0.31 9.94 -16.57
CA LYS A 82 0.01 11.26 -17.13
C LYS A 82 1.51 11.48 -17.33
N THR A 83 2.35 10.92 -16.47
CA THR A 83 3.80 11.19 -16.44
C THR A 83 4.62 9.98 -16.85
N GLY A 84 4.05 8.77 -16.81
CA GLY A 84 4.78 7.51 -16.98
C GLY A 84 5.62 7.13 -15.75
N GLU A 85 5.56 7.91 -14.68
CA GLU A 85 6.33 7.66 -13.46
C GLU A 85 5.81 6.40 -12.74
N VAL A 86 6.74 5.53 -12.36
CA VAL A 86 6.46 4.34 -11.55
C VAL A 86 6.59 4.69 -10.07
N ILE A 87 5.56 4.37 -9.30
CA ILE A 87 5.53 4.56 -7.85
C ILE A 87 5.80 3.21 -7.19
N ASP A 88 7.05 2.99 -6.82
CA ASP A 88 7.55 1.80 -6.13
C ASP A 88 7.91 2.10 -4.66
N PHE A 89 8.36 1.08 -3.92
CA PHE A 89 8.75 1.26 -2.52
C PHE A 89 9.95 2.20 -2.34
N VAL A 90 10.91 2.19 -3.26
CA VAL A 90 12.05 3.12 -3.23
C VAL A 90 11.59 4.58 -3.39
N SER A 91 10.59 4.85 -4.24
CA SER A 91 9.99 6.19 -4.40
C SER A 91 9.34 6.68 -3.10
N PHE A 92 8.64 5.79 -2.38
CA PHE A 92 8.09 6.10 -1.05
C PHE A 92 9.20 6.40 -0.06
N ALA A 93 10.21 5.54 0.01
CA ALA A 93 11.32 5.70 0.93
C ALA A 93 12.06 7.02 0.70
N ARG A 94 12.23 7.43 -0.56
CA ARG A 94 12.85 8.72 -0.92
C ARG A 94 12.07 9.93 -0.39
N SER A 95 10.77 9.79 -0.13
CA SER A 95 9.92 10.87 0.36
C SER A 95 9.91 11.05 1.88
N GLU A 96 10.51 10.13 2.65
CA GLU A 96 10.50 10.15 4.11
C GLU A 96 11.93 10.18 4.67
N GLY A 97 12.24 11.18 5.49
CA GLY A 97 13.56 11.37 6.10
C GLY A 97 14.06 10.17 6.92
N ARG A 98 13.16 9.33 7.45
CA ARG A 98 13.55 8.10 8.17
C ARG A 98 14.35 7.10 7.32
N PHE A 99 14.27 7.19 6.00
CA PHE A 99 15.07 6.35 5.09
C PHE A 99 16.33 7.03 4.54
N ALA A 100 16.63 8.27 4.92
CA ALA A 100 17.73 9.04 4.32
C ALA A 100 19.08 8.31 4.33
N LYS A 101 19.37 7.51 5.38
CA LYS A 101 20.60 6.72 5.51
C LYS A 101 20.71 5.55 4.53
N HIS A 102 19.63 5.19 3.84
CA HIS A 102 19.60 4.15 2.82
C HIS A 102 19.86 4.69 1.41
N PHE A 103 20.20 5.97 1.27
CA PHE A 103 20.61 6.58 0.01
C PHE A 103 22.03 7.11 0.14
N ASP A 104 22.88 6.81 -0.85
CA ASP A 104 24.22 7.40 -0.93
C ASP A 104 24.18 8.84 -1.46
N SER A 105 25.35 9.44 -1.64
CA SER A 105 25.49 10.81 -2.17
C SER A 105 24.90 11.00 -3.56
N ASP A 106 24.83 9.93 -4.36
CA ASP A 106 24.26 9.95 -5.71
C ASP A 106 22.76 9.59 -5.70
N GLY A 107 22.19 9.36 -4.51
CA GLY A 107 20.79 9.01 -4.32
C GLY A 107 20.46 7.56 -4.67
N LYS A 108 21.46 6.68 -4.80
CA LYS A 108 21.28 5.26 -5.06
C LYS A 108 20.81 4.54 -3.79
N PRO A 109 19.80 3.66 -3.87
CA PRO A 109 19.33 2.91 -2.73
C PRO A 109 20.36 1.86 -2.29
N SER A 110 20.48 1.65 -0.98
CA SER A 110 21.23 0.56 -0.37
C SER A 110 20.62 -0.81 -0.70
N ASP A 111 21.43 -1.87 -0.67
CA ASP A 111 20.96 -3.25 -0.90
C ASP A 111 19.83 -3.66 0.07
N ALA A 112 19.89 -3.19 1.32
CA ALA A 112 18.82 -3.42 2.31
C ALA A 112 17.48 -2.80 1.89
N LEU A 113 17.50 -1.63 1.23
CA LEU A 113 16.28 -0.98 0.74
C LEU A 113 15.73 -1.68 -0.50
N LEU A 114 16.60 -2.21 -1.36
CA LEU A 114 16.21 -3.02 -2.51
C LEU A 114 15.61 -4.37 -2.07
N ALA A 115 16.23 -5.05 -1.11
CA ALA A 115 15.67 -6.27 -0.51
C ALA A 115 14.30 -5.98 0.14
N ALA A 116 14.17 -4.84 0.84
CA ALA A 116 12.88 -4.43 1.37
C ALA A 116 11.85 -4.23 0.25
N GLN A 117 12.20 -3.60 -0.88
CA GLN A 117 11.29 -3.47 -2.02
C GLN A 117 10.82 -4.83 -2.55
N ASP A 118 11.74 -5.79 -2.68
CA ASP A 118 11.42 -7.15 -3.15
C ASP A 118 10.44 -7.86 -2.20
N ASP A 119 10.59 -7.70 -0.88
CA ASP A 119 9.63 -8.23 0.10
C ASP A 119 8.22 -7.65 -0.10
N ARG A 120 8.11 -6.35 -0.41
CA ARG A 120 6.79 -5.69 -0.61
C ARG A 120 6.16 -6.18 -1.90
N LEU A 121 6.97 -6.42 -2.93
CA LEU A 121 6.51 -6.99 -4.19
C LEU A 121 6.04 -8.44 -4.01
N ALA A 122 6.80 -9.26 -3.29
CA ALA A 122 6.41 -10.64 -2.98
C ALA A 122 5.10 -10.70 -2.18
N ASN A 123 4.95 -9.84 -1.17
CA ASN A 123 3.71 -9.71 -0.42
C ASN A 123 2.54 -9.25 -1.31
N TRP A 124 2.80 -8.32 -2.25
CA TRP A 124 1.80 -7.87 -3.20
C TRP A 124 1.34 -8.99 -4.14
N HIS A 125 2.25 -9.82 -4.65
CA HIS A 125 1.91 -10.99 -5.46
C HIS A 125 1.07 -12.01 -4.70
N LEU A 126 1.40 -12.27 -3.43
CA LEU A 126 0.60 -13.14 -2.57
C LEU A 126 -0.82 -12.58 -2.37
N LEU A 127 -0.94 -11.27 -2.12
CA LEU A 127 -2.24 -10.60 -2.01
C LEU A 127 -3.04 -10.72 -3.32
N GLN A 128 -2.40 -10.54 -4.47
CA GLN A 128 -3.04 -10.70 -5.78
C GLN A 128 -3.54 -12.12 -6.00
N GLU A 129 -2.74 -13.14 -5.67
CA GLU A 129 -3.14 -14.55 -5.78
C GLU A 129 -4.34 -14.84 -4.87
N MET A 130 -4.28 -14.43 -3.60
CA MET A 130 -5.38 -14.61 -2.66
C MET A 130 -6.66 -13.88 -3.08
N ALA A 131 -6.55 -12.72 -3.73
CA ALA A 131 -7.67 -11.97 -4.27
C ALA A 131 -8.09 -12.42 -5.69
N GLY A 132 -7.36 -13.37 -6.27
CA GLY A 132 -7.66 -13.95 -7.56
C GLY A 132 -7.38 -13.07 -8.78
N LEU A 133 -6.40 -12.17 -8.66
CA LEU A 133 -5.96 -11.25 -9.72
C LEU A 133 -4.75 -11.78 -10.51
N ARG A 134 -4.13 -12.85 -10.02
CA ARG A 134 -3.02 -13.57 -10.63
C ARG A 134 -3.35 -15.06 -10.74
#